data_AF-A0A6B3G5P6-F1
#
_entry.id   AF-A0A6B3G5P6-F1
#
_cell.length_a   1.000
_cell.length_b   1.000
_cell.length_c   1.000
_cell.angle_alpha   90.00
_cell.angle_beta   90.00
_cell.angle_gamma   90.00
#
_symmetry.space_group_name_H-M   'P 1'
#
loop_
_entity.id
_entity.type
_entity.pdbx_description
1 polymer ?
#
loop_
_entity_poly.entity_id
_entity_poly.type
_entity_poly.pdbx_seq_one_letter_code
_entity_poly.pdbx_strand_id
1 'polypeptide(L)'
;MLLAVAVLWALFVAARALLSGRWWVWNGLGLAPPVLHLLLPLVLLIPAALIRYRRRAAVGVVLVSLLLGSWQTGLHPGALLRGQPAVPPDALKVVNWNTFFWDQDSDTDAFYAYLKSHSADVYLLQEYQNARGDEPAPIDELARIRREFPGFHIATEGEFLTLSRFPITSVRALRPDGLAPPDTSWADYWN
;
A
#
# COMPACT_ATOMS: atom_id res chain seq x y z
N MET A 1 -17.99 -31.84 9.24
CA MET A 1 -16.72 -31.20 8.83
C MET A 1 -16.94 -30.02 7.89
N LEU A 2 -17.47 -30.21 6.67
CA LEU A 2 -17.65 -29.12 5.69
C LEU A 2 -18.40 -27.89 6.22
N LEU A 3 -19.58 -28.09 6.83
CA LEU A 3 -20.36 -26.99 7.40
C LEU A 3 -19.57 -26.23 8.48
N ALA A 4 -18.79 -26.92 9.30
CA ALA A 4 -17.96 -26.27 10.32
C ALA A 4 -16.87 -25.42 9.69
N VAL A 5 -16.19 -25.91 8.64
CA VAL A 5 -15.21 -25.15 7.87
C VAL A 5 -15.87 -23.91 7.24
N ALA A 6 -17.03 -24.08 6.61
CA ALA A 6 -17.76 -22.96 5.99
C ALA A 6 -18.18 -21.91 7.03
N VAL A 7 -18.65 -22.33 8.21
CA VAL A 7 -19.03 -21.42 9.30
C VAL A 7 -17.81 -20.70 9.85
N LEU A 8 -16.72 -21.41 10.14
CA LEU A 8 -15.48 -20.80 10.64
C LEU A 8 -14.94 -19.77 9.65
N TRP A 9 -14.97 -20.10 8.35
CA TRP A 9 -14.56 -19.16 7.32
C TRP A 9 -15.49 -17.95 7.22
N ALA A 10 -16.81 -18.15 7.24
CA ALA A 10 -17.77 -17.04 7.25
C ALA A 10 -17.56 -16.11 8.45
N LEU A 11 -17.30 -16.67 9.64
CA LEU A 11 -16.98 -15.91 10.85
C LEU A 11 -15.66 -15.16 10.71
N PHE A 12 -14.63 -15.77 10.14
CA PHE A 12 -13.35 -15.11 9.87
C PHE A 12 -13.52 -13.90 8.93
N VAL A 13 -14.25 -14.07 7.83
CA VAL A 13 -14.52 -12.99 6.85
C VAL A 13 -15.36 -11.87 7.48
N ALA A 14 -16.35 -12.21 8.32
CA ALA A 14 -17.16 -11.25 9.05
C ALA A 14 -16.36 -10.49 10.11
N ALA A 15 -15.53 -11.19 10.88
CA ALA A 15 -14.64 -10.59 11.87
C ALA A 15 -13.65 -9.63 11.20
N ARG A 16 -13.14 -9.98 10.02
CA ARG A 16 -12.29 -9.07 9.22
C ARG A 16 -13.02 -7.79 8.84
N ALA A 17 -14.24 -7.89 8.34
CA ALA A 17 -15.05 -6.71 8.02
C ALA A 17 -15.30 -5.79 9.23
N LEU A 18 -15.40 -6.37 10.43
CA LEU A 18 -15.76 -5.63 11.65
C LEU A 18 -14.56 -5.11 12.43
N LEU A 19 -13.41 -5.79 12.35
CA LEU A 19 -12.25 -5.59 13.23
C LEU A 19 -11.03 -4.99 12.51
N SER A 20 -10.91 -5.14 11.19
CA SER A 20 -9.82 -4.53 10.42
C SER A 20 -9.82 -3.00 10.60
N GLY A 21 -8.66 -2.44 10.94
CA GLY A 21 -8.50 -1.00 11.20
C GLY A 21 -9.10 -0.52 12.53
N ARG A 22 -9.74 -1.40 13.32
CA ARG A 22 -10.38 -1.07 14.61
C ARG A 22 -9.71 -1.75 15.79
N TRP A 23 -9.13 -2.93 15.57
CA TRP A 23 -8.44 -3.68 16.61
C TRP A 23 -7.11 -4.18 16.08
N TRP A 24 -6.01 -3.67 16.65
CA TRP A 24 -4.66 -3.90 16.16
C TRP A 24 -4.26 -5.38 16.12
N VAL A 25 -4.74 -6.20 17.06
CA VAL A 25 -4.46 -7.66 17.09
C VAL A 25 -4.98 -8.34 15.82
N TRP A 26 -6.10 -7.85 15.29
CA TRP A 26 -6.67 -8.38 14.06
C TRP A 26 -5.75 -8.17 12.85
N ASN A 27 -4.86 -7.18 12.86
CA ASN A 27 -3.91 -6.96 11.76
C ASN A 27 -3.00 -8.17 11.56
N GLY A 28 -2.62 -8.90 12.63
CA GLY A 28 -1.85 -10.14 12.53
C GLY A 28 -2.71 -11.35 12.16
N LEU A 29 -3.88 -11.49 12.79
CA LEU A 29 -4.78 -12.64 12.54
C LEU A 29 -5.41 -12.61 11.14
N GLY A 30 -5.63 -11.40 10.61
CA GLY A 30 -6.31 -11.14 9.34
C GLY A 30 -5.41 -11.16 8.09
N LEU A 31 -4.17 -11.67 8.19
CA LEU A 31 -3.17 -11.69 7.11
C LEU A 31 -3.47 -12.71 5.99
N ALA A 32 -4.69 -13.23 5.91
CA ALA A 32 -5.07 -14.08 4.78
C ALA A 32 -4.91 -13.31 3.46
N PRO A 33 -4.24 -13.88 2.44
CA PRO A 33 -4.14 -13.27 1.13
C PRO A 33 -5.53 -12.84 0.61
N PRO A 34 -5.71 -11.59 0.13
CA PRO A 34 -7.02 -11.05 -0.24
C PRO A 34 -7.83 -11.97 -1.16
N VAL A 35 -7.18 -12.60 -2.14
CA VAL A 35 -7.80 -13.50 -3.12
C VAL A 35 -8.48 -14.73 -2.48
N LEU A 36 -8.02 -15.18 -1.31
CA LEU A 36 -8.63 -16.33 -0.62
C LEU A 36 -10.06 -16.06 -0.16
N HIS A 37 -10.41 -14.80 0.12
CA HIS A 37 -11.77 -14.37 0.51
C HIS A 37 -12.81 -14.68 -0.59
N LEU A 38 -12.36 -14.89 -1.83
CA LEU A 38 -13.19 -15.33 -2.96
C LEU A 38 -12.99 -16.81 -3.28
N LEU A 39 -11.74 -17.27 -3.41
CA LEU A 39 -11.46 -18.62 -3.89
C LEU A 39 -11.93 -19.69 -2.92
N LEU A 40 -11.74 -19.50 -1.61
CA LEU A 40 -12.10 -20.54 -0.65
C LEU A 40 -13.62 -20.79 -0.61
N PRO A 41 -14.50 -19.77 -0.53
CA PRO A 41 -15.94 -19.98 -0.66
C PRO A 41 -16.34 -20.62 -1.99
N LEU A 42 -15.73 -20.24 -3.12
CA LEU A 42 -16.00 -20.86 -4.42
C LEU A 42 -15.67 -22.36 -4.43
N VAL A 43 -14.51 -22.73 -3.86
CA VAL A 43 -14.11 -24.14 -3.73
C VAL A 43 -15.05 -24.89 -2.79
N LEU A 44 -15.46 -24.29 -1.67
CA LEU A 44 -16.40 -24.89 -0.71
C LEU A 44 -17.82 -25.05 -1.28
N LEU A 45 -18.21 -24.25 -2.27
CA LEU A 45 -19.53 -24.31 -2.89
C LEU A 45 -19.76 -25.65 -3.60
N ILE A 46 -18.72 -26.21 -4.23
CA ILE A 46 -18.78 -27.49 -4.95
C ILE A 46 -19.22 -28.64 -4.02
N PRO A 47 -18.48 -29.00 -2.95
CA PRO A 47 -18.92 -30.05 -2.04
C PRO A 47 -20.20 -29.65 -1.28
N ALA A 48 -20.42 -28.36 -0.99
CA ALA A 48 -21.66 -27.91 -0.32
C ALA A 48 -22.91 -28.17 -1.19
N ALA A 49 -22.78 -28.09 -2.51
CA ALA A 49 -23.85 -28.40 -3.45
C ALA A 49 -24.12 -29.92 -3.59
N LEU A 50 -23.11 -30.76 -3.32
CA LEU A 50 -23.16 -32.22 -3.53
C LEU A 50 -23.61 -33.01 -2.29
N ILE A 51 -23.55 -32.43 -1.08
CA ILE A 51 -24.02 -33.11 0.13
C ILE A 51 -25.56 -33.25 0.15
N ARG A 52 -26.06 -34.36 0.70
CA ARG A 52 -27.51 -34.59 0.89
C ARG A 52 -28.03 -33.98 2.20
N TYR A 53 -27.35 -34.20 3.31
CA TYR A 53 -27.74 -33.69 4.62
C TYR A 53 -27.29 -32.24 4.81
N ARG A 54 -28.17 -31.36 5.32
CA ARG A 54 -27.90 -29.93 5.57
C ARG A 54 -27.38 -29.12 4.37
N ARG A 55 -27.60 -29.59 3.14
CA ARG A 55 -27.20 -28.92 1.89
C ARG A 55 -27.53 -27.43 1.88
N ARG A 56 -28.78 -27.07 2.18
CA ARG A 56 -29.24 -25.66 2.18
C ARG A 56 -28.46 -24.79 3.16
N ALA A 57 -28.16 -25.32 4.35
CA ALA A 57 -27.38 -24.60 5.34
C ALA A 57 -25.92 -24.41 4.89
N ALA A 58 -25.28 -25.48 4.36
CA ALA A 58 -23.91 -25.39 3.86
C ALA A 58 -23.80 -24.40 2.69
N VAL A 59 -24.69 -24.50 1.70
CA VAL A 59 -24.74 -23.57 0.58
C VAL A 59 -25.01 -22.14 1.06
N GLY A 60 -25.98 -21.95 1.96
CA GLY A 60 -26.31 -20.62 2.48
C GLY A 60 -25.13 -19.95 3.19
N VAL A 61 -24.42 -20.69 4.05
CA VAL A 61 -23.21 -20.17 4.74
C VAL A 61 -22.10 -19.84 3.74
N VAL A 62 -21.87 -20.70 2.74
CA VAL A 62 -20.88 -20.45 1.70
C VAL A 62 -21.25 -19.21 0.88
N LEU A 63 -22.52 -19.02 0.51
CA LEU A 63 -22.99 -17.84 -0.22
C LEU A 63 -22.85 -16.56 0.60
N VAL A 64 -23.18 -16.60 1.90
CA VAL A 64 -22.95 -15.46 2.81
C VAL A 64 -21.47 -15.13 2.89
N SER A 65 -20.61 -16.15 3.05
CA SER A 65 -19.17 -15.94 3.07
C SER A 65 -18.64 -15.36 1.76
N LEU A 66 -19.13 -15.84 0.61
CA LEU A 66 -18.78 -15.31 -0.72
C LEU A 66 -19.20 -13.84 -0.86
N LEU A 67 -20.42 -13.50 -0.42
CA LEU A 67 -20.93 -12.13 -0.44
C LEU A 67 -20.05 -11.20 0.42
N LEU A 68 -19.77 -11.59 1.66
CA LEU A 68 -18.93 -10.83 2.58
C LEU A 68 -17.46 -10.76 2.13
N GLY A 69 -16.96 -11.80 1.46
CA GLY A 69 -15.58 -11.89 1.01
C GLY A 69 -15.33 -11.13 -0.29
N SER A 70 -16.35 -10.97 -1.14
CA SER A 70 -16.23 -10.41 -2.49
C SER A 70 -15.59 -9.01 -2.53
N TRP A 71 -15.97 -8.13 -1.60
CA TRP A 71 -15.43 -6.77 -1.48
C TRP A 71 -14.10 -6.70 -0.72
N GLN A 72 -13.63 -7.82 -0.16
CA GLN A 72 -12.38 -7.93 0.59
C GLN A 72 -11.24 -8.55 -0.23
N THR A 73 -11.48 -8.80 -1.52
CA THR A 73 -10.55 -9.49 -2.42
C THR A 73 -9.42 -8.62 -2.94
N GLY A 74 -9.57 -7.30 -2.87
CA GLY A 74 -8.72 -6.34 -3.59
C GLY A 74 -8.95 -6.35 -5.12
N LEU A 75 -9.88 -7.17 -5.63
CA LEU A 75 -10.24 -7.18 -7.03
C LEU A 75 -11.20 -6.04 -7.32
N HIS A 76 -10.89 -5.25 -8.34
CA HIS A 76 -11.75 -4.19 -8.85
C HIS A 76 -12.23 -4.59 -10.25
N PRO A 77 -13.42 -5.23 -10.39
CA PRO A 77 -13.95 -5.60 -11.71
C PRO A 77 -14.04 -4.41 -12.65
N GLY A 78 -14.31 -3.20 -12.12
CA GLY A 78 -14.27 -1.97 -12.90
C GLY A 78 -12.91 -1.69 -13.53
N ALA A 79 -11.79 -1.98 -12.85
CA ALA A 79 -10.46 -1.81 -13.41
C ALA A 79 -10.10 -2.90 -14.46
N LEU A 80 -10.72 -4.07 -14.37
CA LEU A 80 -10.54 -5.17 -15.33
C LEU A 80 -11.40 -5.01 -16.58
N LEU A 81 -12.64 -4.52 -16.40
CA LEU A 81 -13.66 -4.44 -17.44
C LEU A 81 -13.66 -3.09 -18.14
N ARG A 82 -13.35 -2.00 -17.44
CA ARG A 82 -13.16 -0.69 -18.05
C ARG A 82 -11.69 -0.61 -18.44
N GLY A 83 -11.42 -0.59 -19.74
CA GLY A 83 -10.09 -0.30 -20.25
C GLY A 83 -9.58 1.02 -19.66
N GLN A 84 -8.27 1.17 -19.54
CA GLN A 84 -7.71 2.44 -19.09
C GLN A 84 -8.02 3.52 -20.12
N PRO A 85 -8.43 4.72 -19.69
CA PRO A 85 -8.56 5.84 -20.61
C PRO A 85 -7.22 6.09 -21.29
N ALA A 86 -7.25 6.50 -22.55
CA ALA A 86 -6.04 6.90 -23.25
C ALA A 86 -5.37 8.05 -22.50
N VAL A 87 -4.07 7.91 -22.24
CA VAL A 87 -3.28 8.97 -21.61
C VAL A 87 -3.05 10.07 -22.65
N PRO A 88 -3.42 11.34 -22.36
CA PRO A 88 -3.14 12.46 -23.25
C PRO A 88 -1.64 12.60 -23.56
N PRO A 89 -1.25 13.07 -24.76
CA PRO A 89 0.17 13.25 -25.12
C PRO A 89 0.93 14.23 -24.21
N ASP A 90 0.21 15.16 -23.57
CA ASP A 90 0.72 16.21 -22.68
C ASP A 90 0.56 15.87 -21.19
N ALA A 91 0.17 14.62 -20.87
CA ALA A 91 0.02 14.20 -19.48
C ALA A 91 1.36 14.12 -18.76
N LEU A 92 1.37 14.57 -17.50
CA LEU A 92 2.53 14.45 -16.62
C LEU A 92 2.82 13.01 -16.26
N LYS A 93 4.08 12.59 -16.36
CA LYS A 93 4.54 11.33 -15.79
C LYS A 93 5.00 11.55 -14.36
N VAL A 94 4.29 10.96 -13.41
CA VAL A 94 4.60 11.05 -11.99
C VAL A 94 5.03 9.69 -11.48
N VAL A 95 6.16 9.64 -10.78
CA VAL A 95 6.59 8.48 -9.99
C VAL A 95 6.35 8.80 -8.53
N ASN A 96 5.70 7.88 -7.82
CA ASN A 96 5.52 7.94 -6.38
C ASN A 96 6.11 6.68 -5.76
N TRP A 97 7.09 6.82 -4.88
CA TRP A 97 7.80 5.67 -4.33
C TRP A 97 8.32 5.91 -2.91
N ASN A 98 7.95 5.01 -1.99
CA ASN A 98 8.62 4.87 -0.70
C ASN A 98 9.91 4.08 -0.89
N THR A 99 11.04 4.75 -0.68
CA THR A 99 12.38 4.25 -1.00
C THR A 99 12.98 3.34 0.06
N PHE A 100 12.25 3.06 1.14
CA PHE A 100 12.64 2.19 2.24
C PHE A 100 14.01 2.60 2.83
N PHE A 101 14.03 3.70 3.57
CA PHE A 101 15.25 4.33 4.10
C PHE A 101 16.32 4.61 3.03
N TRP A 102 15.91 5.25 1.94
CA TRP A 102 16.79 5.74 0.88
C TRP A 102 17.84 4.73 0.39
N ASP A 103 17.44 3.46 0.23
CA ASP A 103 18.30 2.41 -0.30
C ASP A 103 19.57 2.13 0.54
N GLN A 104 19.49 2.35 1.86
CA GLN A 104 20.62 2.24 2.80
C GLN A 104 21.35 0.87 2.75
N ASP A 105 20.65 -0.20 2.36
CA ASP A 105 21.17 -1.58 2.37
C ASP A 105 21.53 -2.14 0.97
N SER A 106 21.66 -1.26 -0.02
CA SER A 106 21.75 -1.61 -1.44
C SER A 106 22.92 -0.96 -2.17
N ASP A 107 23.10 -1.34 -3.44
CA ASP A 107 23.95 -0.61 -4.39
C ASP A 107 23.28 0.71 -4.82
N THR A 108 23.83 1.81 -4.31
CA THR A 108 23.30 3.15 -4.56
C THR A 108 23.30 3.54 -6.04
N ASP A 109 24.28 3.09 -6.83
CA ASP A 109 24.32 3.41 -8.27
C ASP A 109 23.19 2.68 -9.01
N ALA A 110 22.91 1.44 -8.62
CA ALA A 110 21.79 0.67 -9.15
C ALA A 110 20.44 1.32 -8.79
N PHE A 111 20.29 1.85 -7.58
CA PHE A 111 19.10 2.58 -7.17
C PHE A 111 18.84 3.84 -7.98
N TYR A 112 19.85 4.71 -8.16
CA TYR A 112 19.70 5.89 -8.99
C TYR A 112 19.45 5.52 -10.46
N ALA A 113 20.09 4.47 -10.97
CA ALA A 113 19.82 3.96 -12.33
C ALA A 113 18.37 3.49 -12.48
N TYR A 114 17.85 2.75 -11.48
CA TYR A 114 16.47 2.29 -11.46
C TYR A 114 15.48 3.47 -11.40
N LEU A 115 15.72 4.44 -10.51
CA LEU A 115 14.89 5.63 -10.38
C LEU A 115 14.83 6.43 -11.71
N LYS A 116 15.98 6.61 -12.37
CA LYS A 116 16.06 7.29 -13.67
C LYS A 116 15.41 6.50 -14.80
N SER A 117 15.38 5.16 -14.73
CA SER A 117 14.77 4.32 -15.76
C SER A 117 13.28 4.64 -15.98
N HIS A 118 12.60 5.13 -14.93
CA HIS A 118 11.21 5.56 -15.05
C HIS A 118 11.02 6.84 -15.87
N SER A 119 12.05 7.66 -16.08
CA SER A 119 11.99 8.87 -16.93
C SER A 119 10.78 9.77 -16.62
N ALA A 120 10.53 10.08 -15.35
CA ALA A 120 9.37 10.86 -14.91
C ALA A 120 9.62 12.37 -15.00
N ASP A 121 8.54 13.14 -15.05
CA ASP A 121 8.59 14.61 -14.96
C ASP A 121 8.60 15.07 -13.51
N VAL A 122 7.94 14.30 -12.63
CA VAL A 122 7.90 14.53 -11.18
C VAL A 122 8.14 13.21 -10.46
N TYR A 123 9.05 13.23 -9.50
CA TYR A 123 9.29 12.16 -8.54
C TYR A 123 8.85 12.62 -7.15
N LEU A 124 7.95 11.87 -6.54
CA LEU A 124 7.48 12.02 -5.17
C LEU A 124 8.02 10.85 -4.37
N LEU A 125 9.05 11.11 -3.57
CA LEU A 125 9.81 10.06 -2.89
C LEU A 125 9.59 10.18 -1.38
N GLN A 126 9.35 9.05 -0.73
CA GLN A 126 9.25 8.94 0.73
C GLN A 126 10.46 8.22 1.31
N GLU A 127 10.66 8.44 2.60
CA GLU A 127 11.78 7.90 3.38
C GLU A 127 13.14 8.35 2.84
N TYR A 128 13.28 9.64 2.51
CA TYR A 128 14.57 10.31 2.28
C TYR A 128 15.34 10.46 3.60
N GLN A 129 15.74 9.33 4.17
CA GLN A 129 16.31 9.20 5.50
C GLN A 129 17.11 7.91 5.62
N ASN A 130 18.02 7.84 6.59
CA ASN A 130 18.73 6.63 6.99
C ASN A 130 18.30 6.22 8.40
N ALA A 131 18.52 4.97 8.76
CA ALA A 131 18.49 4.52 10.15
C ALA A 131 19.85 4.80 10.83
N ARG A 132 19.83 5.48 11.99
CA ARG A 132 20.98 5.65 12.89
C ARG A 132 20.68 4.98 14.23
N GLY A 133 21.06 3.71 14.35
CA GLY A 133 20.57 2.86 15.44
C GLY A 133 19.10 2.52 15.20
N ASP A 134 18.26 2.70 16.21
CA ASP A 134 16.80 2.50 16.11
C ASP A 134 16.03 3.79 15.75
N GLU A 135 16.74 4.89 15.47
CA GLU A 135 16.14 6.19 15.17
C GLU A 135 16.31 6.59 13.68
N PRO A 136 15.26 7.13 13.05
CA PRO A 136 15.34 7.81 11.76
C PRO A 136 16.27 9.02 11.84
N ALA A 137 17.13 9.17 10.83
CA ALA A 137 18.09 10.25 10.72
C ALA A 137 18.01 10.90 9.33
N PRO A 138 17.99 12.25 9.25
CA PRO A 138 17.95 12.94 7.97
C PRO A 138 19.23 12.68 7.17
N ILE A 139 19.08 12.59 5.84
CA ILE A 139 20.19 12.54 4.89
C ILE A 139 20.34 13.92 4.23
N ASP A 140 21.57 14.38 4.05
CA ASP A 140 21.88 15.56 3.22
C ASP A 140 22.80 15.16 2.05
N GLU A 141 22.23 14.39 1.13
CA GLU A 141 22.86 13.96 -0.12
C GLU A 141 22.37 14.76 -1.34
N LEU A 142 21.87 15.98 -1.11
CA LEU A 142 21.34 16.83 -2.17
C LEU A 142 22.36 17.10 -3.28
N ALA A 143 23.66 17.12 -2.95
CA ALA A 143 24.72 17.25 -3.94
C ALA A 143 24.75 16.07 -4.94
N ARG A 144 24.49 14.84 -4.48
CA ARG A 144 24.39 13.66 -5.36
C ARG A 144 23.12 13.72 -6.20
N ILE A 145 21.98 14.01 -5.57
CA ILE A 145 20.70 14.14 -6.26
C ILE A 145 20.77 15.17 -7.40
N ARG A 146 21.39 16.34 -7.16
CA ARG A 146 21.59 17.37 -8.19
C ARG A 146 22.43 16.87 -9.38
N ARG A 147 23.42 16.00 -9.15
CA ARG A 147 24.22 15.39 -10.22
C ARG A 147 23.43 14.34 -11.00
N GLU A 148 22.64 13.54 -10.30
CA GLU A 148 21.85 12.45 -10.91
C GLU A 148 20.63 12.95 -11.68
N PHE A 149 20.04 14.08 -11.24
CA PHE A 149 18.86 14.70 -11.82
C PHE A 149 19.15 16.16 -12.26
N PRO A 150 20.02 16.37 -13.25
CA PRO A 150 20.34 17.71 -13.73
C PRO A 150 19.08 18.38 -14.30
N GLY A 151 18.86 19.64 -13.93
CA GLY A 151 17.72 20.44 -14.39
C GLY A 151 16.41 20.20 -13.64
N PHE A 152 16.38 19.31 -12.65
CA PHE A 152 15.24 19.16 -11.75
C PHE A 152 15.32 20.19 -10.61
N HIS A 153 14.17 20.75 -10.27
CA HIS A 153 13.93 21.46 -9.02
C HIS A 153 13.77 20.45 -7.90
N ILE A 154 14.40 20.71 -6.76
CA ILE A 154 14.46 19.80 -5.62
C ILE A 154 13.84 20.49 -4.42
N ALA A 155 12.93 19.79 -3.73
CA ALA A 155 12.39 20.21 -2.44
C ALA A 155 12.40 19.03 -1.46
N THR A 156 12.73 19.31 -0.21
CA THR A 156 12.69 18.36 0.90
C THR A 156 11.86 18.93 2.03
N GLU A 157 11.05 18.10 2.67
CA GLU A 157 10.26 18.46 3.86
C GLU A 157 10.07 17.19 4.70
N GLY A 158 10.64 17.13 5.90
CA GLY A 158 10.72 15.87 6.65
C GLY A 158 11.37 14.76 5.81
N GLU A 159 10.81 13.56 5.84
CA GLU A 159 11.29 12.41 5.06
C GLU A 159 10.89 12.43 3.57
N PHE A 160 10.24 13.51 3.11
CA PHE A 160 9.78 13.61 1.73
C PHE A 160 10.80 14.34 0.86
N LEU A 161 11.06 13.77 -0.32
CA LEU A 161 11.86 14.38 -1.38
C LEU A 161 11.01 14.51 -2.65
N THR A 162 10.91 15.73 -3.17
CA THR A 162 10.28 16.03 -4.46
C THR A 162 11.33 16.45 -5.47
N LEU A 163 11.36 15.77 -6.62
CA LEU A 163 12.11 16.17 -7.80
C LEU A 163 11.12 16.56 -8.90
N SER A 164 11.24 17.75 -9.47
CA SER A 164 10.32 18.24 -10.50
C SER A 164 11.08 18.90 -11.66
N ARG A 165 10.73 18.57 -12.90
CA ARG A 165 11.19 19.34 -14.08
C ARG A 165 10.61 20.76 -14.14
N PHE A 166 9.55 21.02 -13.38
CA PHE A 166 8.87 22.30 -13.30
C PHE A 166 9.25 23.05 -12.01
N PRO A 167 9.23 24.39 -12.01
CA PRO A 167 9.53 25.18 -10.82
C PRO A 167 8.63 24.82 -9.64
N ILE A 168 9.25 24.54 -8.49
CA ILE A 168 8.54 24.37 -7.22
C ILE A 168 8.35 25.75 -6.62
N THR A 169 7.10 26.23 -6.59
CA THR A 169 6.77 27.59 -6.10
C THR A 169 6.47 27.65 -4.62
N SER A 170 6.15 26.52 -3.99
CA SER A 170 5.84 26.43 -2.55
C SER A 170 6.00 25.00 -2.04
N VAL A 171 6.42 24.85 -0.79
CA VAL A 171 6.51 23.58 -0.05
C VAL A 171 5.80 23.78 1.29
N ARG A 172 5.04 22.76 1.72
CA ARG A 172 4.32 22.80 3.00
C ARG A 172 4.18 21.40 3.57
N ALA A 173 4.75 21.15 4.75
CA ALA A 173 4.40 19.99 5.56
C ALA A 173 2.94 20.06 6.02
N LEU A 174 2.24 18.93 5.93
CA LEU A 174 0.98 18.73 6.62
C LEU A 174 1.31 18.21 8.03
N ARG A 175 1.13 19.07 9.04
CA ARG A 175 1.26 18.69 10.45
C ARG A 175 -0.14 18.38 11.00
N PRO A 176 -0.39 17.19 11.58
CA PRO A 176 -1.67 16.91 12.21
C PRO A 176 -1.86 17.80 13.45
N ASP A 177 -3.01 18.45 13.56
CA ASP A 177 -3.32 19.30 14.71
C ASP A 177 -3.43 18.48 15.99
N GLY A 178 -2.83 18.97 17.08
CA GLY A 178 -2.99 18.40 18.42
C GLY A 178 -2.10 17.19 18.75
N LEU A 179 -1.16 16.81 17.88
CA LEU A 179 -0.12 15.84 18.23
C LEU A 179 1.04 16.53 18.97
N ALA A 180 1.67 15.79 19.87
CA ALA A 180 2.92 16.20 20.48
C ALA A 180 4.02 16.32 19.40
N PRO A 181 5.05 17.16 19.62
CA PRO A 181 6.22 17.15 18.74
C PRO A 181 6.82 15.74 18.62
N PRO A 182 7.52 15.46 17.52
CA PRO A 182 8.18 14.18 17.32
C PRO A 182 9.17 13.91 18.45
N ASP A 183 9.19 12.68 18.98
CA ASP A 183 10.17 12.24 19.97
C ASP A 183 11.50 11.87 19.29
N THR A 184 11.98 12.78 18.43
CA THR A 184 13.25 12.63 17.71
C THR A 184 13.96 13.97 17.67
N SER A 185 15.28 13.95 17.45
CA SER A 185 16.06 15.17 17.22
C SER A 185 15.75 15.86 15.87
N TRP A 186 14.97 15.21 15.01
CA TRP A 186 14.55 15.72 13.70
C TRP A 186 13.16 16.35 13.78
N ALA A 187 13.11 17.67 13.94
CA ALA A 187 11.88 18.42 14.24
C ALA A 187 10.77 18.31 13.17
N ASP A 188 11.13 17.94 11.93
CA ASP A 188 10.19 17.78 10.82
C ASP A 188 9.85 16.32 10.49
N TYR A 189 10.38 15.37 11.26
CA TYR A 189 10.03 13.94 11.16
C TYR A 189 8.68 13.67 11.81
N TRP A 190 7.81 12.86 11.22
CA TRP A 190 6.52 12.51 11.83
C TRP A 190 6.23 11.02 11.67
N ASN A 191 6.03 10.32 12.79
CA ASN A 191 5.62 8.91 12.88
C ASN A 191 4.10 8.78 13.09
#